data_AF-A0A261AFM7-F1
#
_entry.id   AF-A0A261AFM7-F1
#
_cell.length_a   1.000
_cell.length_b   1.000
_cell.length_c   1.000
_cell.angle_alpha   90.00
_cell.angle_beta   90.00
_cell.angle_gamma   90.00
#
_symmetry.space_group_name_H-M   'P 1'
#
loop_
_entity.id
_entity.type
_entity.pdbx_description
1 polymer ?
#
loop_
_entity_poly.entity_id
_entity_poly.type
_entity_poly.pdbx_seq_one_letter_code
_entity_poly.pdbx_strand_id
1 'polypeptide(L)'
;MLSALLTFIISVTYSVPSILLYFFTMFIIFRYRKTFDSSFFTLYLYDGAMNLFTYIVGFYMMRLNSITCETCAFAFIYRNMRELGVLEILYSTTALISFNRLSVLWNYKTAEPIWKKYTWLIMLIVFALPFLDTHR
;
A
#
# COMPACT_ATOMS: atom_id res chain seq x y z
N MET A 1 -23.73 -5.54 -16.89
CA MET A 1 -23.07 -5.82 -15.59
C MET A 1 -22.20 -7.06 -15.79
N LEU A 2 -20.90 -6.96 -15.51
CA LEU A 2 -19.99 -8.11 -15.59
C LEU A 2 -20.33 -9.08 -14.44
N SER A 3 -20.36 -10.38 -14.68
CA SER A 3 -20.57 -11.37 -13.61
C SER A 3 -19.47 -11.27 -12.55
N ALA A 4 -19.82 -11.38 -11.26
CA ALA A 4 -18.88 -11.28 -10.14
C ALA A 4 -17.67 -12.22 -10.28
N LEU A 5 -17.92 -13.42 -10.82
CA LEU A 5 -16.89 -14.42 -11.12
C LEU A 5 -15.92 -13.93 -12.20
N LEU A 6 -16.43 -13.26 -13.23
CA LEU A 6 -15.60 -12.74 -14.32
C LEU A 6 -14.75 -11.54 -13.85
N THR A 7 -15.31 -10.66 -13.02
CA THR A 7 -14.56 -9.57 -12.38
C THR A 7 -13.45 -10.08 -11.46
N PHE A 8 -13.70 -11.17 -10.73
CA PHE A 8 -12.69 -11.81 -9.90
C PHE A 8 -11.54 -12.40 -10.73
N ILE A 9 -11.85 -13.15 -11.79
CA ILE A 9 -10.83 -13.75 -12.66
C ILE A 9 -9.93 -12.65 -13.24
N ILE A 10 -10.51 -11.59 -13.81
CA ILE A 10 -9.75 -10.46 -14.35
C ILE A 10 -8.86 -9.83 -13.27
N SER A 11 -9.41 -9.60 -12.07
CA SER A 11 -8.67 -9.01 -10.96
C SER A 11 -7.47 -9.86 -10.55
N VAL A 12 -7.64 -11.18 -10.46
CA VAL A 12 -6.57 -12.12 -10.11
C VAL A 12 -5.51 -12.13 -11.20
N THR A 13 -5.91 -12.35 -12.46
CA THR A 13 -4.97 -12.42 -13.60
C THR A 13 -4.14 -11.15 -13.73
N TYR A 14 -4.70 -9.96 -13.49
CA TYR A 14 -3.95 -8.71 -13.54
C TYR A 14 -3.04 -8.51 -12.33
N SER A 15 -3.46 -8.95 -11.14
CA SER A 15 -2.69 -8.75 -9.92
C SER A 15 -1.44 -9.62 -9.80
N VAL A 16 -1.46 -10.86 -10.31
CA VAL A 16 -0.32 -11.78 -10.25
C VAL A 16 0.97 -11.19 -10.85
N PRO A 17 0.99 -10.67 -12.09
CA PRO A 17 2.19 -10.06 -12.64
C PRO A 17 2.62 -8.80 -11.87
N SER A 18 1.69 -7.98 -11.39
CA SER A 18 2.01 -6.79 -10.59
C SER A 18 2.69 -7.15 -9.26
N ILE A 19 2.20 -8.17 -8.57
CA ILE A 19 2.77 -8.66 -7.31
C ILE A 19 4.19 -9.19 -7.53
N LEU A 20 4.39 -9.97 -8.60
CA LEU A 20 5.72 -10.47 -8.98
C LEU A 20 6.69 -9.33 -9.27
N LEU A 21 6.25 -8.29 -9.97
CA LEU A 21 7.04 -7.10 -10.23
C LEU A 21 7.42 -6.38 -8.92
N TYR A 22 6.49 -6.19 -7.99
CA TYR A 22 6.79 -5.57 -6.70
C TYR A 22 7.81 -6.39 -5.89
N PHE A 23 7.66 -7.71 -5.82
CA PHE A 23 8.63 -8.56 -5.12
C PHE A 23 10.02 -8.49 -5.78
N PHE A 24 10.07 -8.50 -7.11
CA PHE A 24 11.32 -8.42 -7.85
C PHE A 24 12.03 -7.07 -7.64
N THR A 25 11.29 -5.95 -7.69
CA THR A 25 11.86 -4.62 -7.46
C THR A 25 12.34 -4.46 -6.02
N MET A 26 11.55 -4.90 -5.03
CA MET A 26 11.98 -4.91 -3.63
C MET A 26 13.24 -5.76 -3.44
N PHE A 27 13.30 -6.95 -4.03
CA PHE A 27 14.46 -7.84 -3.95
C PHE A 27 15.73 -7.16 -4.49
N ILE A 28 15.65 -6.51 -5.66
CA ILE A 28 16.78 -5.76 -6.22
C ILE A 28 17.22 -4.64 -5.27
N ILE A 29 16.28 -3.86 -4.74
CA ILE A 29 16.60 -2.75 -3.84
C ILE A 29 17.28 -3.26 -2.56
N PHE A 30 16.81 -4.38 -1.98
CA PHE A 30 17.47 -4.99 -0.83
C PHE A 30 18.85 -5.52 -1.18
N ARG A 31 19.02 -6.17 -2.33
CA ARG A 31 20.29 -6.74 -2.77
C ARG A 31 21.37 -5.68 -3.02
N TYR A 32 20.99 -4.54 -3.57
CA TYR A 32 21.88 -3.44 -3.96
C TYR A 32 21.75 -2.20 -3.05
N ARG A 33 21.25 -2.37 -1.83
CA ARG A 33 20.96 -1.28 -0.88
C ARG A 33 22.16 -0.37 -0.60
N LYS A 34 23.39 -0.90 -0.65
CA LYS A 34 24.62 -0.11 -0.45
C LYS A 34 24.96 0.83 -1.61
N THR A 35 24.51 0.51 -2.82
CA THR A 35 24.69 1.35 -4.01
C THR A 35 23.56 2.37 -4.14
N PHE A 36 22.37 2.04 -3.63
CA PHE A 36 21.16 2.86 -3.66
C PHE A 36 20.94 3.61 -2.34
N ASP A 37 21.72 4.67 -2.09
CA ASP A 37 21.73 5.38 -0.80
C ASP A 37 20.76 6.60 -0.71
N SER A 38 19.88 6.75 -1.70
CA SER A 38 18.90 7.86 -1.74
C SER A 38 17.64 7.54 -0.94
N SER A 39 17.04 8.57 -0.33
CA SER A 39 15.77 8.48 0.40
C SER A 39 14.63 7.94 -0.47
N PHE A 40 14.73 8.12 -1.79
CA PHE A 40 13.74 7.62 -2.74
C PHE A 40 13.55 6.10 -2.67
N PHE A 41 14.62 5.32 -2.62
CA PHE A 41 14.50 3.86 -2.62
C PHE A 41 13.84 3.34 -1.34
N THR A 42 14.06 4.04 -0.23
CA THR A 42 13.40 3.71 1.04
C THR A 42 11.90 4.01 0.97
N LEU A 43 11.51 5.17 0.43
CA LEU A 43 10.10 5.50 0.21
C LEU A 43 9.42 4.57 -0.79
N TYR A 44 10.12 4.15 -1.84
CA TYR A 44 9.61 3.19 -2.81
C TYR A 44 9.33 1.81 -2.19
N LEU A 45 10.19 1.34 -1.27
CA LEU A 45 9.94 0.11 -0.52
C LEU A 45 8.67 0.24 0.34
N TYR A 46 8.47 1.39 0.99
CA TYR A 46 7.27 1.64 1.78
C TYR A 46 6.00 1.68 0.93
N ASP A 47 6.03 2.39 -0.21
CA ASP A 47 4.94 2.45 -1.17
C ASP A 47 4.55 1.05 -1.66
N GLY A 48 5.55 0.27 -2.11
CA GLY A 48 5.32 -1.09 -2.57
C GLY A 48 4.74 -1.98 -1.46
N ALA A 49 5.19 -1.82 -0.21
CA ALA A 49 4.67 -2.60 0.91
C ALA A 49 3.21 -2.25 1.21
N MET A 50 2.86 -0.96 1.17
CA MET A 50 1.48 -0.49 1.35
C MET A 50 0.57 -0.90 0.20
N ASN A 51 1.06 -0.89 -1.04
CA ASN A 51 0.31 -1.37 -2.20
C ASN A 51 0.03 -2.87 -2.11
N LEU A 52 1.01 -3.68 -1.70
CA LEU A 52 0.81 -5.12 -1.46
C LEU A 52 -0.17 -5.38 -0.31
N PHE A 53 -0.04 -4.66 0.79
CA PHE A 53 -0.97 -4.76 1.92
C PHE A 53 -2.40 -4.40 1.49
N THR A 54 -2.56 -3.29 0.78
CA THR A 54 -3.87 -2.84 0.27
C THR A 54 -4.48 -3.84 -0.69
N TYR A 55 -3.66 -4.43 -1.56
CA TYR A 55 -4.10 -5.51 -2.44
C TYR A 55 -4.61 -6.71 -1.64
N ILE A 56 -3.86 -7.18 -0.62
CA ILE A 56 -4.28 -8.32 0.21
C ILE A 56 -5.60 -8.01 0.93
N VAL A 57 -5.71 -6.83 1.54
CA VAL A 57 -6.93 -6.42 2.24
C VAL A 57 -8.10 -6.27 1.27
N GLY A 58 -7.92 -5.62 0.12
CA GLY A 58 -8.97 -5.47 -0.89
C GLY A 58 -9.38 -6.79 -1.54
N PHE A 59 -8.42 -7.69 -1.76
CA PHE A 59 -8.68 -9.04 -2.25
C PHE A 59 -9.52 -9.83 -1.25
N TYR A 60 -9.17 -9.76 0.04
CA TYR A 60 -9.91 -10.42 1.09
C TYR A 60 -11.31 -9.81 1.32
N MET A 61 -11.40 -8.49 1.50
CA MET A 61 -12.63 -7.80 1.90
C MET A 61 -13.65 -7.62 0.78
N MET A 62 -13.19 -7.31 -0.45
CA MET A 62 -14.10 -7.01 -1.57
C MET A 62 -14.22 -8.19 -2.53
N ARG A 63 -13.11 -8.78 -2.94
CA ARG A 63 -13.11 -9.79 -4.02
C ARG A 63 -13.56 -11.15 -3.53
N LEU A 64 -13.03 -11.65 -2.40
CA LEU A 64 -13.46 -12.91 -1.81
C LEU A 64 -14.92 -12.86 -1.36
N ASN A 65 -15.30 -11.80 -0.66
CA ASN A 65 -16.66 -11.59 -0.16
C ASN A 65 -17.71 -11.63 -1.30
N SER A 66 -17.37 -11.12 -2.49
CA SER A 66 -18.27 -11.11 -3.65
C SER A 66 -18.58 -12.49 -4.25
N ILE A 67 -17.83 -13.53 -3.89
CA ILE A 67 -17.99 -14.91 -4.40
C ILE A 67 -18.41 -15.89 -3.29
N THR A 68 -18.13 -15.59 -2.02
CA THR A 68 -18.55 -16.42 -0.89
C THR A 68 -20.04 -16.26 -0.57
N CYS A 69 -20.73 -17.36 -0.27
CA CYS A 69 -22.14 -17.34 0.17
C CYS A 69 -22.29 -16.62 1.52
N GLU A 70 -23.29 -15.74 1.63
CA GLU A 70 -23.63 -15.00 2.86
C GLU A 70 -23.97 -15.90 4.06
N THR A 71 -24.27 -17.18 3.83
CA THR A 71 -24.70 -18.15 4.85
C THR A 71 -23.60 -19.12 5.31
N CYS A 72 -22.38 -19.02 4.79
CA CYS A 72 -21.28 -19.90 5.20
C CYS A 72 -20.75 -19.57 6.61
N ALA A 73 -20.15 -20.56 7.29
CA ALA A 73 -19.62 -20.42 8.66
C ALA A 73 -18.61 -19.27 8.84
N PHE A 74 -17.91 -18.87 7.77
CA PHE A 74 -16.96 -17.76 7.78
C PHE A 74 -17.56 -16.38 7.44
N ALA A 75 -18.86 -16.29 7.17
CA ALA A 75 -19.55 -15.02 6.85
C ALA A 75 -19.45 -13.98 7.98
N PHE A 76 -19.32 -14.42 9.23
CA PHE A 76 -19.09 -13.52 10.38
C PHE A 76 -17.81 -12.70 10.24
N ILE A 77 -16.75 -13.25 9.62
CA ILE A 77 -15.47 -12.54 9.45
C ILE A 77 -15.64 -11.34 8.49
N TYR A 78 -16.51 -11.46 7.49
CA TYR A 78 -16.75 -10.40 6.51
C TYR A 78 -17.81 -9.39 6.95
N ARG A 79 -18.69 -9.78 7.88
CA ARG A 79 -19.84 -8.95 8.32
C ARG A 79 -19.46 -7.83 9.30
N ASN A 80 -18.35 -7.98 10.04
CA ASN A 80 -17.91 -7.02 11.06
C ASN A 80 -16.68 -6.19 10.66
N MET A 81 -16.16 -6.38 9.45
CA MET A 81 -15.00 -5.63 8.93
C MET A 81 -15.50 -4.36 8.23
N ARG A 82 -16.00 -3.41 9.02
CA ARG A 82 -16.40 -2.09 8.53
C ARG A 82 -15.13 -1.27 8.25
N GLU A 83 -15.01 -0.80 7.01
CA GLU A 83 -14.11 0.26 6.53
C GLU A 83 -12.78 0.36 7.28
N LEU A 84 -11.88 -0.62 7.11
CA LEU A 84 -10.47 -0.31 7.38
C LEU A 84 -10.09 0.86 6.45
N GLY A 85 -9.60 1.97 7.02
CA GLY A 85 -9.14 3.18 6.33
C GLY A 85 -7.94 2.98 5.39
N VAL A 86 -7.77 1.77 4.82
CA VAL A 86 -6.68 1.39 3.91
C VAL A 86 -6.61 2.33 2.71
N LEU A 87 -7.76 2.79 2.22
CA LEU A 87 -7.83 3.75 1.11
C LEU A 87 -7.20 5.10 1.51
N GLU A 88 -7.47 5.58 2.72
CA GLU A 88 -6.92 6.82 3.25
C GLU A 88 -5.41 6.72 3.49
N ILE A 89 -4.94 5.57 4.01
CA ILE A 89 -3.51 5.29 4.14
C ILE A 89 -2.86 5.33 2.75
N LEU A 90 -3.45 4.66 1.76
CA LEU A 90 -2.92 4.60 0.40
C LEU A 90 -2.77 6.00 -0.19
N TYR A 91 -3.84 6.80 -0.24
CA TYR A 91 -3.78 8.15 -0.80
C TYR A 91 -2.80 9.05 -0.05
N SER A 92 -2.75 8.95 1.28
CA SER A 92 -1.82 9.72 2.10
C SER A 92 -0.37 9.34 1.81
N THR A 93 -0.06 8.05 1.66
CA THR A 93 1.30 7.59 1.30
C THR A 93 1.71 8.04 -0.10
N THR A 94 0.83 7.95 -1.10
CA THR A 94 1.12 8.42 -2.47
C THR A 94 1.33 9.94 -2.52
N ALA A 95 0.51 10.71 -1.78
CA ALA A 95 0.70 12.15 -1.64
C ALA A 95 2.05 12.49 -0.98
N LEU A 96 2.42 11.75 0.07
CA LEU A 96 3.70 11.93 0.76
C LEU A 96 4.90 11.70 -0.15
N ILE A 97 4.87 10.64 -0.94
CA ILE A 97 5.94 10.31 -1.89
C ILE A 97 6.06 11.37 -2.97
N SER A 98 4.93 11.86 -3.47
CA SER A 98 4.89 12.97 -4.44
C SER A 98 5.50 14.25 -3.84
N PHE A 99 5.20 14.54 -2.58
CA PHE A 99 5.77 15.67 -1.85
C PHE A 99 7.27 15.51 -1.59
N ASN A 100 7.73 14.30 -1.27
CA ASN A 100 9.16 13.99 -1.19
C ASN A 100 9.86 14.30 -2.52
N ARG A 101 9.33 13.82 -3.64
CA ARG A 101 9.93 14.08 -4.96
C ARG A 101 9.96 15.55 -5.31
N LEU A 102 8.88 16.28 -5.04
CA LEU A 102 8.81 17.72 -5.28
C LEU A 102 9.85 18.48 -4.44
N SER A 103 9.95 18.18 -3.15
CA SER A 103 10.89 18.86 -2.23
C SER A 103 12.36 18.56 -2.55
N VAL A 104 12.68 17.34 -2.96
CA VAL A 104 14.04 16.96 -3.40
C VAL A 104 14.40 17.64 -4.72
N LEU A 105 13.46 17.78 -5.66
CA LEU A 105 13.66 18.56 -6.89
C LEU A 105 13.85 20.06 -6.61
N TRP A 106 13.12 20.60 -5.62
CA TRP A 106 13.20 22.01 -5.26
C TRP A 106 14.52 22.36 -4.57
N ASN A 107 14.96 21.57 -3.58
CA ASN A 107 16.23 21.82 -2.89
C ASN A 107 16.88 20.53 -2.40
N TYR A 108 17.59 19.88 -3.31
CA TYR A 108 18.29 18.61 -3.07
C TYR A 108 19.19 18.63 -1.83
N LYS A 109 19.99 19.70 -1.64
CA LYS A 109 21.01 19.77 -0.57
C LYS A 109 20.44 19.74 0.84
N THR A 110 19.22 20.26 1.03
CA THR A 110 18.60 20.35 2.36
C THR A 110 17.47 19.34 2.52
N ALA A 111 16.68 19.09 1.48
CA ALA A 111 15.54 18.18 1.56
C ALA A 111 15.98 16.72 1.71
N GLU A 112 16.96 16.24 0.93
CA GLU A 112 17.34 14.83 0.98
C GLU A 112 17.84 14.33 2.36
N PRO A 113 18.72 15.04 3.09
CA PRO A 113 19.13 14.58 4.43
C PRO A 113 17.98 14.61 5.45
N ILE A 114 17.05 15.58 5.33
CA ILE A 114 15.85 15.65 6.18
C ILE A 114 14.96 14.43 5.93
N TRP A 115 14.66 14.14 4.67
CA TRP A 115 13.86 12.98 4.31
C TRP A 115 14.54 11.69 4.75
N LYS A 116 15.83 11.51 4.50
CA LYS A 116 16.55 10.28 4.89
C LYS A 116 16.47 10.01 6.40
N LYS A 117 16.46 11.05 7.24
CA LYS A 117 16.36 10.93 8.71
C LYS A 117 14.92 10.74 9.21
N TYR A 118 13.95 11.47 8.67
CA TYR A 118 12.58 11.54 9.21
C TYR A 118 11.54 10.69 8.47
N THR A 119 11.88 10.11 7.32
CA THR A 119 10.93 9.30 6.51
C THR A 119 10.21 8.23 7.33
N TRP A 120 10.93 7.49 8.18
CA TRP A 120 10.32 6.43 8.98
C TRP A 120 9.27 6.95 9.97
N LEU A 121 9.54 8.09 10.62
CA LEU A 121 8.60 8.72 11.55
C LEU A 121 7.35 9.24 10.82
N ILE A 122 7.55 9.87 9.66
CA ILE A 122 6.45 10.38 8.85
C ILE A 122 5.55 9.24 8.36
N MET A 123 6.14 8.13 7.91
CA MET A 123 5.38 6.94 7.50
C MET A 123 4.59 6.31 8.65
N LEU A 124 5.16 6.29 9.87
CA LEU A 124 4.47 5.79 11.06
C LEU A 124 3.22 6.64 11.37
N ILE A 125 3.35 7.97 11.29
CA ILE A 125 2.23 8.89 11.51
C ILE A 125 1.14 8.66 10.45
N VAL A 126 1.50 8.57 9.17
CA VAL A 126 0.56 8.33 8.07
C VAL A 126 -0.19 7.01 8.24
N PHE A 127 0.49 5.97 8.72
CA PHE A 127 -0.15 4.69 9.01
C PHE A 127 -1.08 4.76 10.23
N ALA A 128 -0.71 5.50 11.27
CA ALA A 128 -1.47 5.59 12.52
C ALA A 128 -2.69 6.52 12.44
N LEU A 129 -2.65 7.57 11.61
CA LEU A 129 -3.70 8.58 11.46
C LEU A 129 -5.12 8.01 11.26
N PRO A 130 -5.37 7.09 10.31
CA PRO A 130 -6.71 6.56 10.10
C PRO A 130 -7.21 5.66 11.24
N PHE A 131 -6.32 5.12 12.07
CA PHE A 131 -6.72 4.40 13.28
C PHE A 131 -7.15 5.34 14.42
N LEU A 132 -6.70 6.60 14.41
CA LEU A 132 -7.12 7.60 15.38
C LEU A 132 -8.53 8.13 15.07
N ASP A 133 -8.90 8.19 13.80
CA ASP A 133 -10.24 8.65 13.38
C ASP A 133 -11.32 7.55 13.46
N THR A 134 -10.93 6.29 13.72
CA THR A 134 -11.86 5.16 13.91
C THR A 134 -12.68 5.27 15.22
N HIS A 135 -12.44 6.30 16.03
CA HIS A 135 -13.19 6.57 17.28
C HIS A 135 -14.39 7.51 17.10
N ARG A 136 -14.77 7.87 15.88
CA ARG A 136 -15.91 8.76 15.59
C ARG A 136 -17.21 8.03 15.25
#